data_AF-A0A2E6ZX14-F1
#
_entry.id   AF-A0A2E6ZX14-F1
#
_cell.length_a   1.000
_cell.length_b   1.000
_cell.length_c   1.000
_cell.angle_alpha   90.00
_cell.angle_beta   90.00
_cell.angle_gamma   90.00
#
_symmetry.space_group_name_H-M   'P 1'
#
loop_
_entity.id
_entity.type
_entity.pdbx_description
1 polymer ?
#
loop_
_entity_poly.entity_id
_entity_poly.type
_entity_poly.pdbx_seq_one_letter_code
_entity_poly.pdbx_strand_id
1 'polypeptide(L)' 'MYAAGNGVEQDDVEAYHWLELATLHMAGGDREVLLLDREMVAERLTAAEIAEAERRAERWVPTRAGR' A
#
# COMPACT_ATOMS: atom_id res chain seq x y z
N MET A 1 3.49 10.10 -1.51
CA MET A 1 4.94 9.85 -1.58
C MET A 1 5.44 9.48 -0.18
N TYR A 2 5.46 8.19 0.15
CA TYR A 2 6.12 7.67 1.37
C TYR A 2 7.54 7.15 1.08
N ALA A 3 8.07 7.40 -0.11
CA ALA A 3 9.36 6.90 -0.58
C ALA A 3 10.57 7.79 -0.21
N ALA A 4 10.37 8.94 0.44
CA ALA A 4 11.45 9.82 0.88
C ALA A 4 11.39 9.96 2.40
N GLY A 5 12.00 9.01 3.11
CA GLY A 5 12.06 8.94 4.57
C GLY A 5 12.72 10.16 5.21
N ASN A 6 11.96 11.25 5.36
CA ASN A 6 12.31 12.42 6.14
C ASN A 6 11.40 12.51 7.37
N GLY A 7 11.65 11.63 8.35
CA GLY A 7 11.18 11.80 9.73
C GLY A 7 10.09 10.85 10.22
N VAL A 8 9.73 9.81 9.46
CA VAL A 8 8.87 8.71 9.93
C VAL A 8 9.62 7.40 9.70
N GLU A 9 9.59 6.50 10.68
CA GLU A 9 10.08 5.12 10.51
C GLU A 9 9.44 4.53 9.25
N GLN A 10 10.26 4.00 8.35
CA GLN A 10 9.79 3.44 7.09
C GLN A 10 8.97 2.19 7.40
N ASP A 11 7.64 2.33 7.38
CA ASP A 11 6.72 1.21 7.51
C ASP A 11 6.39 0.68 6.12
N ASP A 12 7.19 -0.30 5.67
CA ASP A 12 6.97 -0.97 4.39
C ASP A 12 5.63 -1.71 4.36
N VAL A 13 5.09 -2.14 5.51
CA VAL A 13 3.78 -2.81 5.60
C VAL A 13 2.66 -1.82 5.31
N GLU A 14 2.75 -0.61 5.89
CA GLU A 14 1.82 0.49 5.65
C GLU A 14 1.92 0.98 4.20
N ALA A 15 3.13 1.10 3.66
CA ALA A 15 3.35 1.48 2.26
C ALA A 15 2.70 0.46 1.30
N TYR A 16 2.91 -0.84 1.54
CA TYR A 16 2.29 -1.90 0.75
C TYR A 16 0.77 -1.87 0.86
N HIS A 17 0.23 -1.64 2.06
CA HIS A 17 -1.20 -1.54 2.30
C HIS A 17 -1.85 -0.47 1.42
N TRP A 18 -1.28 0.74 1.37
CA TRP A 18 -1.83 1.83 0.56
C TRP A 18 -1.71 1.58 -0.94
N LEU A 19 -0.63 0.92 -1.38
CA LEU A 19 -0.44 0.55 -2.78
C LEU A 19 -1.45 -0.51 -3.21
N GLU A 20 -1.65 -1.56 -2.40
CA GLU A 20 -2.69 -2.56 -2.64
C GLU A 20 -4.08 -1.93 -2.66
N LEU A 21 -4.40 -1.07 -1.69
CA LEU A 21 -5.69 -0.39 -1.68
C LEU A 21 -5.90 0.44 -2.96
N ALA A 22 -4.87 1.13 -3.43
CA ALA A 22 -4.95 1.90 -4.67
C ALA A 22 -5.13 1.01 -5.91
N THR A 23 -4.45 -0.14 -6.00
CA THR A 23 -4.61 -1.07 -7.15
C THR A 23 -6.01 -1.68 -7.24
N LEU A 24 -6.74 -1.78 -6.12
CA LEU A 24 -8.15 -2.21 -6.07
C LEU A 24 -9.12 -1.19 -6.67
N HIS A 25 -8.76 0.10 -6.68
CA HIS A 25 -9.63 1.19 -7.13
C HIS A 25 -9.23 1.82 -8.47
N MET A 26 -8.01 1.57 -8.94
CA MET A 26 -7.46 2.13 -10.17
C MET A 26 -7.54 1.13 -11.34
N ALA A 27 -7.48 1.63 -12.58
CA ALA A 27 -7.48 0.81 -13.79
C ALA A 27 -6.54 1.40 -14.86
N GLY A 28 -6.17 0.59 -15.85
CA GLY A 28 -5.29 1.01 -16.94
C GLY A 28 -3.84 1.27 -16.50
N GLY A 29 -3.15 2.18 -17.18
CA GLY A 29 -1.73 2.45 -16.96
C GLY A 29 -1.39 2.90 -15.53
N ASP A 30 -2.31 3.61 -14.85
CA ASP A 30 -2.11 4.00 -13.45
C ASP A 30 -2.05 2.78 -12.53
N ARG A 31 -2.81 1.71 -12.83
CA ARG A 31 -2.76 0.46 -12.07
C ARG A 31 -1.44 -0.27 -12.29
N GLU A 32 -0.88 -0.24 -13.50
CA GLU A 32 0.40 -0.88 -13.79
C GLU A 32 1.55 -0.23 -12.99
N VAL A 33 1.57 1.10 -12.91
CA VAL A 33 2.57 1.82 -12.11
C VAL A 33 2.47 1.47 -10.63
N LEU A 34 1.25 1.42 -10.08
CA LEU A 34 1.01 1.05 -8.69
C LEU A 34 1.43 -0.39 -8.38
N LEU A 35 1.27 -1.31 -9.34
CA LEU A 35 1.73 -2.70 -9.19
C LEU A 35 3.27 -2.78 -9.14
N LEU A 36 3.96 -2.01 -9.97
CA LEU A 36 5.42 -1.95 -9.94
C LEU A 36 5.93 -1.38 -8.61
N ASP A 37 5.34 -0.28 -8.13
CA ASP A 37 5.69 0.30 -6.84
C ASP A 37 5.43 -0.69 -5.68
N ARG A 38 4.32 -1.44 -5.75
CA ARG A 38 3.96 -2.47 -4.77
C ARG A 38 4.97 -3.61 -4.76
N GLU A 39 5.42 -4.07 -5.93
CA GLU A 39 6.44 -5.12 -6.05
C GLU A 39 7.77 -4.68 -5.43
N MET A 40 8.20 -3.43 -5.67
CA MET A 40 9.42 -2.89 -5.06
C MET A 40 9.36 -2.84 -3.52
N VAL A 41 8.18 -2.57 -2.95
CA VAL A 41 7.98 -2.63 -1.49
C VAL A 41 7.94 -4.08 -1.00
N ALA A 42 7.34 -4.99 -1.78
CA ALA A 42 7.25 -6.42 -1.46
C ALA A 42 8.62 -7.07 -1.23
N GLU A 43 9.66 -6.63 -1.96
CA GLU A 43 11.03 -7.14 -1.82
C GLU A 43 11.62 -6.94 -0.41
N ARG A 44 11.08 -6.00 0.38
CA ARG A 44 11.54 -5.70 1.74
C ARG A 44 10.66 -6.33 2.83
N LEU A 45 9.59 -7.02 2.44
CA LEU A 45 8.62 -7.61 3.36
C LEU A 45 8.72 -9.13 3.41
N THR A 46 8.35 -9.70 4.56
CA THR A 46 8.07 -11.12 4.67
C THR A 46 6.70 -11.45 4.08
N ALA A 47 6.50 -12.73 3.72
CA ALA A 47 5.19 -13.21 3.28
C ALA A 47 4.07 -12.97 4.31
N ALA A 48 4.39 -12.98 5.61
CA ALA A 48 3.43 -12.72 6.67
C ALA A 48 2.99 -11.25 6.71
N GLU A 49 3.93 -10.33 6.50
CA GLU A 49 3.68 -8.89 6.44
C GLU A 49 2.90 -8.51 5.18
N ILE A 50 3.24 -9.10 4.03
CA ILE A 50 2.47 -8.96 2.79
C ILE A 50 1.02 -9.39 3.02
N ALA A 51 0.81 -10.59 3.54
CA ALA A 51 -0.54 -11.12 3.76
C ALA A 51 -1.34 -10.26 4.76
N GLU A 52 -0.68 -9.63 5.72
CA GLU A 52 -1.32 -8.68 6.64
C GLU A 52 -1.70 -7.37 5.96
N ALA A 53 -0.82 -6.79 5.15
CA ALA A 53 -1.10 -5.57 4.41
C ALA A 53 -2.25 -5.75 3.40
N GLU A 54 -2.28 -6.86 2.66
CA GLU A 54 -3.37 -7.23 1.74
C GLU A 54 -4.71 -7.34 2.50
N ARG A 55 -4.71 -8.09 3.61
CA ARG A 55 -5.87 -8.23 4.48
C ARG A 55 -6.40 -6.89 5.01
N ARG A 56 -5.52 -5.95 5.33
CA ARG A 56 -5.90 -4.59 5.75
C ARG A 56 -6.51 -3.80 4.58
N ALA A 57 -5.93 -3.91 3.39
CA ALA A 57 -6.40 -3.21 2.20
C ALA A 57 -7.82 -3.67 1.81
N GLU A 58 -8.06 -4.98 1.80
CA GLU A 58 -9.38 -5.56 1.50
C GLU A 58 -10.47 -5.14 2.51
N ARG A 59 -10.11 -5.01 3.78
CA ARG A 59 -11.04 -4.64 4.86
C ARG A 59 -11.12 -3.13 5.10
N TRP A 60 -10.40 -2.33 4.32
CA TRP A 60 -10.34 -0.91 4.53
C TRP A 60 -11.71 -0.28 4.24
N VAL A 61 -12.29 0.35 5.26
CA VAL A 61 -13.50 1.15 5.13
C VAL A 61 -13.10 2.60 5.35
N PRO A 62 -13.35 3.51 4.37
CA PRO A 62 -13.08 4.92 4.57
C PRO A 62 -13.94 5.41 5.74
N THR A 63 -13.31 5.68 6.88
CA THR A 63 -13.98 6.44 7.93
C THR A 63 -14.18 7.84 7.38
N ARG A 64 -15.43 8.19 7.04
CA ARG A 64 -15.80 9.59 6.82
C ARG A 64 -15.61 10.31 8.15
N ALA A 65 -14.45 10.92 8.36
CA ALA A 65 -14.35 12.03 9.30
C ALA A 65 -15.31 13.11 8.78
N GLY A 66 -16.37 13.35 9.56
CA GLY A 66 -17.42 14.29 9.22
C GLY A 66 -16.86 15.70 9.02
N ARG A 67 -17.50 16.38 8.07
CA ARG A 67 -17.59 17.82 7.82
C ARG A 67 -16.92 18.77 8.81
#